data_AF-A0A4Q5X3Z6-F1
#
_entry.id   AF-A0A4Q5X3Z6-F1
#
_cell.length_a   1.000
_cell.length_b   1.000
_cell.length_c   1.000
_cell.angle_alpha   90.00
_cell.angle_beta   90.00
_cell.angle_gamma   90.00
#
_symmetry.space_group_name_H-M   'P 1'
#
loop_
_entity.id
_entity.type
_entity.pdbx_description
1 polymer ?
#
loop_
_entity_poly.entity_id
_entity_poly.type
_entity_poly.pdbx_seq_one_letter_code
_entity_poly.pdbx_strand_id
1 'polypeptide(L)'
;MSDSPIDELLEGLRAALAARRRDGAARVDRVEAALSSYRRALETQIATEFAAEHRLKPPQKVGISVARAAEELRDAVLALPEVARLMTQAAEPEPNGPMTLRVPTSKPASSTLLVEAPPAGWPKLRAAFASQKLVVIGALSRDRSDSVPEGFGDHTEWIDTERDGVHALGNLPQRIRQGRVCALIILDRAVKHKHSEPALAAARDAHVPTAFAGQGGRASLERALTQLEGMLNER
;
A
#
# COMPACT_ATOMS: atom_id res chain seq x y z
N MET A 1 -23.37 16.99 -49.58
CA MET A 1 -23.43 16.51 -48.18
C MET A 1 -22.57 17.48 -47.39
N SER A 2 -23.21 18.48 -46.79
CA SER A 2 -22.55 19.53 -46.02
C SER A 2 -22.29 19.00 -44.61
N ASP A 3 -21.02 18.87 -44.24
CA ASP A 3 -20.61 18.58 -42.86
C ASP A 3 -21.19 19.66 -41.95
N SER A 4 -21.91 19.22 -40.92
CA SER A 4 -22.50 20.13 -39.95
C SER A 4 -21.38 20.77 -39.13
N PRO A 5 -21.43 22.08 -38.82
CA PRO A 5 -20.45 22.71 -37.93
C PRO A 5 -20.42 22.06 -36.53
N ILE A 6 -21.50 21.37 -36.15
CA ILE A 6 -21.56 20.58 -34.93
C ILE A 6 -20.68 19.32 -35.05
N ASP A 7 -20.66 18.68 -36.21
CA ASP A 7 -19.86 17.47 -36.44
C ASP A 7 -18.35 17.79 -36.43
N GLU A 8 -17.95 18.92 -37.01
CA GLU A 8 -16.56 19.41 -36.93
C GLU A 8 -16.13 19.66 -35.47
N LEU A 9 -17.00 20.27 -34.66
CA LEU A 9 -16.73 20.52 -33.25
C LEU A 9 -16.64 19.21 -32.45
N LEU A 10 -17.55 18.27 -32.70
CA LEU A 10 -17.51 16.95 -32.05
C LEU A 10 -16.25 16.17 -32.41
N GLU A 11 -15.82 16.24 -33.66
CA GLU A 11 -14.60 15.57 -34.11
C GLU A 11 -13.34 16.21 -33.49
N GLY A 12 -13.30 17.54 -33.40
CA GLY A 12 -12.26 18.26 -32.67
C GLY A 12 -12.18 17.86 -31.19
N LEU A 13 -13.32 17.76 -30.50
CA LEU A 13 -13.38 17.33 -29.10
C LEU A 13 -12.92 15.87 -28.93
N ARG A 14 -13.30 14.97 -29.84
CA ARG A 14 -12.84 13.57 -29.83
C ARG A 14 -11.33 13.48 -30.02
N ALA A 15 -10.79 14.22 -30.99
CA ALA A 15 -9.36 14.29 -31.24
C ALA A 15 -8.58 14.81 -30.02
N ALA A 16 -9.08 15.88 -29.38
CA ALA A 16 -8.48 16.46 -28.18
C ALA A 16 -8.53 15.47 -26.98
N LEU A 17 -9.64 14.77 -26.78
CA LEU A 17 -9.76 13.76 -25.73
C LEU A 17 -8.81 12.58 -25.98
N ALA A 18 -8.70 12.11 -27.23
CA ALA A 18 -7.80 11.04 -27.61
C ALA A 18 -6.32 11.42 -27.42
N ALA A 19 -5.95 12.67 -27.75
CA ALA A 19 -4.63 13.21 -27.46
C ALA A 19 -4.34 13.21 -25.96
N ARG A 20 -5.26 13.75 -25.15
CA ARG A 20 -5.12 13.79 -23.68
C ARG A 20 -4.99 12.40 -23.06
N ARG A 21 -5.72 11.40 -23.59
CA ARG A 21 -5.61 10.00 -23.15
C ARG A 21 -4.24 9.40 -23.48
N ARG A 22 -3.73 9.64 -24.70
CA ARG A 22 -2.38 9.19 -25.11
C ARG A 22 -1.30 9.83 -24.25
N ASP A 23 -1.40 11.12 -23.96
CA ASP A 23 -0.44 11.81 -23.09
C ASP A 23 -0.46 11.26 -21.66
N GLY A 24 -1.65 10.94 -21.15
CA GLY A 24 -1.83 10.28 -19.86
C GLY A 24 -1.15 8.91 -19.81
N ALA A 25 -1.42 8.07 -20.81
CA ALA A 25 -0.81 6.74 -20.93
C ALA A 25 0.72 6.82 -21.03
N ALA A 26 1.25 7.70 -21.90
CA ALA A 26 2.69 7.87 -22.09
C ALA A 26 3.43 8.30 -20.80
N ARG A 27 2.76 9.05 -19.90
CA ARG A 27 3.32 9.38 -18.58
C ARG A 27 3.39 8.17 -17.66
N VAL A 28 2.32 7.36 -17.61
CA VAL A 28 2.28 6.13 -16.81
C VAL A 28 3.35 5.16 -17.31
N ASP A 29 3.42 4.93 -18.62
CA ASP A 29 4.40 4.04 -19.25
C ASP A 29 5.85 4.44 -18.89
N ARG A 30 6.14 5.74 -18.82
CA ARG A 30 7.47 6.26 -18.44
C ARG A 30 7.81 5.91 -16.99
N VAL A 31 6.87 6.09 -16.05
CA VAL A 31 7.07 5.78 -14.63
C VAL A 31 7.23 4.26 -14.45
N GLU A 32 6.41 3.45 -15.13
CA GLU A 32 6.50 1.99 -15.09
C GLU A 32 7.83 1.47 -15.64
N ALA A 33 8.32 2.05 -16.74
CA ALA A 33 9.62 1.71 -17.31
C ALA A 33 10.77 2.05 -16.34
N ALA A 34 10.74 3.23 -15.72
CA ALA A 34 11.75 3.64 -14.75
C ALA A 34 11.73 2.76 -13.48
N LEU A 35 10.54 2.43 -12.97
CA LEU A 35 10.38 1.53 -11.82
C LEU A 35 10.89 0.12 -12.14
N SER A 36 10.58 -0.40 -13.33
CA SER A 36 11.06 -1.70 -13.79
C SER A 36 12.59 -1.73 -13.91
N SER A 37 13.19 -0.63 -14.37
CA SER A 37 14.63 -0.45 -14.46
C SER A 37 15.29 -0.46 -13.07
N TYR A 38 14.73 0.28 -12.12
CA TYR A 38 15.18 0.32 -10.73
C TYR A 38 15.10 -1.05 -10.05
N ARG A 39 14.00 -1.79 -10.24
CA ARG A 39 13.84 -3.15 -9.71
C ARG A 39 14.93 -4.09 -10.23
N ARG A 40 15.20 -4.08 -11.54
CA ARG A 40 16.27 -4.93 -12.13
C ARG A 40 17.66 -4.57 -11.61
N ALA A 41 17.93 -3.27 -11.42
CA ALA A 41 19.19 -2.82 -10.85
C ALA A 41 19.36 -3.32 -9.39
N LEU A 42 18.29 -3.27 -8.57
CA LEU A 42 18.29 -3.82 -7.21
C LEU A 42 18.50 -5.33 -7.19
N GLU A 43 17.79 -6.08 -8.04
CA GLU A 43 17.96 -7.53 -8.16
C GLU A 43 19.41 -7.90 -8.50
N THR A 44 20.05 -7.11 -9.39
CA THR A 44 21.45 -7.31 -9.78
C THR A 44 22.42 -6.98 -8.63
N GLN A 45 22.13 -5.92 -7.86
CA GLN A 45 22.91 -5.56 -6.67
C GLN A 45 22.83 -6.67 -5.62
N ILE A 46 21.62 -7.14 -5.28
CA ILE A 46 21.40 -8.23 -4.31
C ILE A 46 22.14 -9.50 -4.75
N ALA A 47 22.02 -9.87 -6.03
CA ALA A 47 22.72 -11.04 -6.57
C ALA A 47 24.25 -10.89 -6.49
N THR A 48 24.77 -9.67 -6.67
CA THR A 48 26.21 -9.38 -6.55
C THR A 48 26.68 -9.48 -5.11
N GLU A 49 25.94 -8.91 -4.16
CA GLU A 49 26.24 -8.97 -2.72
C GLU A 49 26.19 -10.41 -2.21
N PHE A 50 25.15 -11.15 -2.57
CA PHE A 50 25.01 -12.57 -2.24
C PHE A 50 26.16 -13.42 -2.80
N ALA A 51 26.54 -13.20 -4.06
CA ALA A 51 27.68 -13.90 -4.65
C ALA A 51 28.99 -13.59 -3.92
N ALA A 52 29.19 -12.33 -3.50
CA ALA A 52 30.37 -11.94 -2.73
C ALA A 52 30.41 -12.61 -1.35
N GLU A 53 29.29 -12.64 -0.63
CA GLU A 53 29.18 -13.26 0.70
C GLU A 53 29.47 -14.77 0.65
N HIS A 54 28.98 -15.46 -0.38
CA HIS A 54 29.15 -16.90 -0.55
C HIS A 54 30.35 -17.31 -1.41
N ARG A 55 31.24 -16.38 -1.78
CA ARG A 55 32.41 -16.62 -2.65
C ARG A 55 32.07 -17.28 -3.99
N LEU A 56 30.88 -16.97 -4.52
CA LEU A 56 30.43 -17.42 -5.83
C LEU A 56 30.92 -16.44 -6.91
N LYS A 57 30.88 -16.89 -8.17
CA LYS A 57 31.18 -16.02 -9.31
C LYS A 57 30.08 -14.95 -9.42
N PRO A 58 30.41 -13.64 -9.41
CA PRO A 58 29.40 -12.60 -9.50
C PRO A 58 28.70 -12.64 -10.86
N PRO A 59 27.40 -12.27 -10.92
CA PRO A 59 26.70 -12.13 -12.18
C PRO A 59 27.36 -11.05 -13.04
N GLN A 60 27.28 -11.19 -14.36
CA GLN A 60 27.78 -10.16 -15.27
C GLN A 60 26.97 -8.87 -15.04
N LYS A 61 27.68 -7.75 -14.79
CA LYS A 61 27.05 -6.44 -14.62
C LYS A 61 26.45 -5.98 -15.95
N VAL A 62 25.22 -6.38 -16.21
CA VAL A 62 24.45 -5.97 -17.39
C VAL A 62 23.36 -5.01 -16.93
N GLY A 63 23.50 -3.73 -17.27
CA GLY A 63 22.49 -2.72 -16.99
C GLY A 63 23.02 -1.47 -16.30
N ILE A 64 22.09 -0.62 -15.86
CA ILE A 64 22.37 0.63 -15.13
C ILE A 64 22.60 0.36 -13.65
N SER A 65 23.35 1.25 -12.98
CA SER A 65 23.54 1.18 -11.53
C SER A 65 22.25 1.54 -10.79
N VAL A 66 22.12 1.06 -9.55
CA VAL A 66 20.95 1.36 -8.69
C VAL A 66 20.80 2.86 -8.45
N ALA A 67 21.91 3.58 -8.25
CA ALA A 67 21.88 5.03 -8.09
C ALA A 67 21.31 5.74 -9.33
N ARG A 68 21.73 5.31 -10.53
CA ARG A 68 21.24 5.89 -11.79
C ARG A 68 19.77 5.56 -12.03
N ALA A 69 19.37 4.32 -11.77
CA ALA A 69 17.98 3.90 -11.91
C ALA A 69 17.03 4.61 -10.92
N ALA A 70 17.51 4.87 -9.69
CA ALA A 70 16.79 5.64 -8.69
C ALA A 70 16.61 7.10 -9.12
N GLU A 71 17.64 7.70 -9.70
CA GLU A 71 17.58 9.06 -10.26
C GLU A 71 16.57 9.14 -11.40
N GLU A 72 16.60 8.19 -12.35
CA GLU A 72 15.63 8.12 -13.45
C GLU A 72 14.18 7.96 -12.96
N LEU A 73 13.96 7.13 -11.94
CA LEU A 73 12.64 6.98 -11.32
C LEU A 73 12.18 8.26 -10.64
N ARG A 74 13.06 8.92 -9.88
CA ARG A 74 12.76 10.19 -9.23
C ARG A 74 12.40 11.25 -10.27
N ASP A 75 13.18 11.38 -11.33
CA ASP A 75 12.95 12.36 -12.39
C ASP A 75 11.64 12.08 -13.13
N ALA A 76 11.31 10.82 -13.40
CA ALA A 76 10.04 10.41 -13.98
C ALA A 76 8.83 10.79 -13.09
N VAL A 77 8.95 10.63 -11.77
CA VAL A 77 7.89 11.01 -10.80
C VAL A 77 7.78 12.52 -10.67
N LEU A 78 8.89 13.25 -10.59
CA LEU A 78 8.89 14.72 -10.51
C LEU A 78 8.36 15.39 -11.79
N ALA A 79 8.45 14.71 -12.93
CA ALA A 79 7.86 15.17 -14.19
C ALA A 79 6.33 15.05 -14.23
N LEU A 80 5.68 14.45 -13.22
CA LEU A 80 4.23 14.34 -13.17
C LEU A 80 3.58 15.69 -12.81
N PRO A 81 2.54 16.13 -13.54
CA PRO A 81 1.90 17.42 -13.28
C PRO A 81 1.19 17.47 -11.92
N GLU A 82 0.75 16.32 -11.40
CA GLU A 82 0.14 16.20 -10.08
C GLU A 82 1.15 16.51 -8.96
N VAL A 83 2.38 16.02 -9.10
CA VAL A 83 3.46 16.27 -8.15
C VAL A 83 3.87 17.75 -8.20
N ALA A 84 4.01 18.31 -9.41
CA ALA A 84 4.29 19.73 -9.57
C ALA A 84 3.22 20.61 -8.90
N ARG A 85 1.93 20.30 -9.06
CA ARG A 85 0.83 21.02 -8.40
C ARG A 85 0.92 20.95 -6.87
N LEU A 86 1.20 19.77 -6.32
CA LEU A 86 1.36 19.61 -4.87
C LEU A 86 2.55 20.42 -4.34
N MET A 87 3.66 20.47 -5.08
CA MET A 87 4.83 21.27 -4.70
C MET A 87 4.55 22.78 -4.77
N THR A 88 3.77 23.25 -5.76
CA THR A 88 3.37 24.67 -5.84
C THR A 88 2.39 25.05 -4.73
N GLN A 89 1.42 24.20 -4.40
CA GLN A 89 0.45 24.46 -3.33
C GLN A 89 1.10 24.49 -1.94
N ALA A 90 2.17 23.72 -1.73
CA ALA A 90 2.94 23.78 -0.48
C ALA A 90 3.78 25.07 -0.34
N ALA A 91 3.93 25.85 -1.41
CA ALA A 91 4.81 27.01 -1.47
C ALA A 91 4.08 28.36 -1.41
N GLU A 92 2.74 28.41 -1.25
CA GLU A 92 2.04 29.67 -0.99
C GLU A 92 2.28 30.09 0.48
N PRO A 93 3.01 31.19 0.74
CA PRO A 93 3.16 31.74 2.08
C PRO A 93 1.86 32.46 2.46
N GLU A 94 1.27 32.12 3.60
CA GLU A 94 0.19 32.92 4.17
C GLU A 94 0.63 34.39 4.34
N PRO A 95 -0.20 35.37 3.91
CA PRO A 95 0.14 36.78 4.04
C PRO A 95 0.00 37.23 5.50
N ASN A 96 1.10 37.17 6.25
CA ASN A 96 1.22 37.77 7.58
C ASN A 96 1.21 39.31 7.50
N GLY A 97 0.18 39.92 8.08
CA GLY A 97 0.14 41.35 8.38
C GLY A 97 1.13 41.76 9.50
N PRO A 98 1.46 43.06 9.66
CA PRO A 98 2.59 43.49 10.46
C PRO A 98 2.29 43.63 11.96
N MET A 99 3.15 42.96 12.75
CA MET A 99 3.72 43.30 14.07
C MET A 99 2.83 43.66 15.26
N THR A 100 2.92 42.83 16.32
CA THR A 100 3.60 43.23 17.58
C THR A 100 4.31 42.04 18.25
N LEU A 101 5.64 42.17 18.34
CA LEU A 101 6.59 41.67 19.34
C LEU A 101 6.15 40.57 20.34
N ARG A 102 6.73 39.37 20.17
CA ARG A 102 7.47 38.66 21.25
C ARG A 102 8.36 37.56 20.68
N VAL A 103 9.64 37.64 21.03
CA VAL A 103 10.70 36.63 20.87
C VAL A 103 10.67 35.75 22.13
N PRO A 104 10.72 34.39 22.06
CA PRO A 104 12.00 33.71 21.92
C PRO A 104 12.02 32.44 21.04
N THR A 105 13.05 32.39 20.19
CA THR A 105 13.80 31.20 19.75
C THR A 105 13.15 29.83 19.98
N SER A 106 12.55 29.27 18.93
CA SER A 106 12.32 27.83 18.82
C SER A 106 12.86 27.31 17.50
N LYS A 107 13.86 26.41 17.62
CA LYS A 107 14.30 25.43 16.61
C LYS A 107 13.12 24.94 15.76
N PRO A 108 13.28 24.71 14.44
CA PRO A 108 12.21 24.14 13.64
C PRO A 108 11.93 22.74 14.16
N ALA A 109 10.76 22.61 14.80
CA ALA A 109 10.17 21.34 15.14
C ALA A 109 9.92 20.60 13.83
N SER A 110 10.67 19.52 13.65
CA SER A 110 10.15 18.35 12.94
C SER A 110 8.69 18.18 13.36
N SER A 111 7.79 18.07 12.39
CA SER A 111 6.53 17.34 12.57
C SER A 111 6.88 15.90 12.92
N THR A 112 7.32 15.71 14.16
CA THR A 112 7.17 14.47 14.89
C THR A 112 5.67 14.35 15.03
N LEU A 113 5.07 13.56 14.14
CA LEU A 113 3.82 12.88 14.42
C LEU A 113 3.87 12.51 15.90
N LEU A 114 2.90 13.03 16.66
CA LEU A 114 2.67 12.68 18.04
C LEU A 114 2.81 11.16 18.12
N VAL A 115 3.94 10.71 18.67
CA VAL A 115 4.03 9.39 19.26
C VAL A 115 3.20 9.53 20.53
N GLU A 116 1.90 9.45 20.32
CA GLU A 116 0.96 9.03 21.34
C GLU A 116 1.60 7.76 21.93
N ALA A 117 1.81 7.77 23.24
CA ALA A 117 2.34 6.61 23.94
C ALA A 117 1.59 5.36 23.46
N PRO A 118 2.27 4.23 23.19
CA PRO A 118 1.64 3.06 22.57
C PRO A 118 0.37 2.74 23.36
N PRO A 119 -0.83 2.75 22.73
CA PRO A 119 -2.05 2.45 23.45
C PRO A 119 -1.87 1.07 24.08
N ALA A 120 -2.07 1.04 25.38
CA ALA A 120 -2.01 -0.17 26.18
C ALA A 120 -3.08 -1.15 25.66
N GLY A 121 -2.65 -2.05 24.78
CA GLY A 121 -3.38 -3.21 24.31
C GLY A 121 -4.50 -2.95 23.30
N TRP A 122 -4.88 -4.02 22.61
CA TRP A 122 -6.11 -4.14 21.81
C TRP A 122 -7.14 -4.98 22.60
N PRO A 123 -7.79 -4.43 23.64
CA PRO A 123 -8.58 -5.20 24.59
C PRO A 123 -9.80 -5.88 23.97
N LYS A 124 -10.51 -5.23 23.02
CA LYS A 124 -11.67 -5.84 22.38
C LYS A 124 -11.28 -6.96 21.44
N LEU A 125 -10.22 -6.78 20.65
CA LEU A 125 -9.66 -7.87 19.83
C LEU A 125 -9.24 -9.06 20.71
N ARG A 126 -8.55 -8.81 21.83
CA ARG A 126 -8.15 -9.86 22.77
C ARG A 126 -9.35 -10.58 23.39
N ALA A 127 -10.42 -9.86 23.73
CA ALA A 127 -11.65 -10.47 24.24
C ALA A 127 -12.34 -11.33 23.16
N ALA A 128 -12.38 -10.88 21.91
CA ALA A 128 -12.98 -11.62 20.80
C ALA A 128 -12.25 -12.95 20.52
N PHE A 129 -10.93 -12.99 20.73
CA PHE A 129 -10.12 -14.20 20.55
C PHE A 129 -10.44 -15.36 21.48
N ALA A 130 -11.21 -15.12 22.55
CA ALA A 130 -11.69 -16.20 23.41
C ALA A 130 -12.56 -17.22 22.65
N SER A 131 -13.22 -16.79 21.57
CA SER A 131 -14.14 -17.65 20.81
C SER A 131 -13.93 -17.61 19.28
N GLN A 132 -13.16 -16.66 18.77
CA GLN A 132 -13.03 -16.39 17.34
C GLN A 132 -11.56 -16.26 16.93
N LYS A 133 -11.28 -16.33 15.62
CA LYS A 133 -9.94 -16.17 15.06
C LYS A 133 -9.80 -14.86 14.28
N LEU A 134 -8.61 -14.26 14.34
CA LEU A 134 -8.16 -13.28 13.36
C LEU A 134 -7.72 -14.02 12.11
N VAL A 135 -8.22 -13.64 10.93
CA VAL A 135 -7.77 -14.26 9.67
C VAL A 135 -6.96 -13.25 8.87
N VAL A 136 -5.75 -13.66 8.47
CA VAL A 136 -4.86 -12.86 7.61
C VAL A 136 -4.73 -13.56 6.26
N ILE A 137 -5.07 -12.87 5.18
CA ILE A 137 -5.05 -13.40 3.81
C ILE A 137 -3.88 -12.78 3.05
N GLY A 138 -2.96 -13.62 2.57
CA GLY A 138 -2.05 -13.23 1.49
C GLY A 138 -0.76 -14.01 1.39
N ALA A 139 0.02 -13.65 0.36
CA ALA A 139 1.32 -14.22 0.05
C ALA A 139 2.36 -13.72 1.07
N LEU A 140 2.94 -14.63 1.86
CA LEU A 140 3.92 -14.27 2.88
C LEU A 140 5.33 -14.70 2.48
N SER A 141 6.20 -13.71 2.36
CA SER A 141 7.65 -13.87 2.21
C SER A 141 8.30 -14.20 3.57
N ARG A 142 8.00 -15.39 4.11
CA ARG A 142 8.60 -16.03 5.33
C ARG A 142 8.48 -15.27 6.67
N ASP A 143 8.52 -16.09 7.74
CA ASP A 143 8.35 -15.81 9.19
C ASP A 143 7.10 -15.03 9.63
N ARG A 144 6.00 -15.80 9.68
CA ARG A 144 4.67 -15.39 10.20
C ARG A 144 4.70 -15.04 11.69
N SER A 145 5.56 -15.71 12.46
CA SER A 145 5.68 -15.54 13.91
C SER A 145 6.20 -14.16 14.30
N ASP A 146 7.15 -13.64 13.53
CA ASP A 146 7.89 -12.43 13.91
C ASP A 146 7.15 -11.15 13.49
N SER A 147 6.25 -11.30 12.52
CA SER A 147 5.43 -10.22 11.98
C SER A 147 4.21 -9.91 12.85
N VAL A 148 3.73 -10.86 13.65
CA VAL A 148 2.54 -10.68 14.48
C VAL A 148 2.93 -10.21 15.89
N PRO A 149 2.23 -9.21 16.45
CA PRO A 149 2.47 -8.79 17.83
C PRO A 149 2.28 -9.92 18.85
N GLU A 150 2.99 -9.84 19.97
CA GLU A 150 2.98 -10.88 21.00
C GLU A 150 1.55 -11.18 21.53
N GLY A 151 1.26 -12.48 21.65
CA GLY A 151 -0.03 -12.99 22.14
C GLY A 151 -1.14 -13.05 21.09
N PHE A 152 -0.87 -12.73 19.82
CA PHE A 152 -1.83 -12.90 18.72
C PHE A 152 -1.57 -14.18 17.91
N GLY A 153 -0.37 -14.76 18.00
CA GLY A 153 0.04 -15.92 17.18
C GLY A 153 -0.97 -17.08 17.21
N ASP A 154 -1.37 -17.54 18.40
CA ASP A 154 -2.28 -18.68 18.55
C ASP A 154 -3.71 -18.40 18.09
N HIS A 155 -4.08 -17.11 18.00
CA HIS A 155 -5.41 -16.66 17.58
C HIS A 155 -5.44 -16.15 16.14
N THR A 156 -4.30 -16.19 15.45
CA THR A 156 -4.15 -15.74 14.06
C THR A 156 -4.08 -16.93 13.13
N GLU A 157 -5.03 -17.00 12.22
CA GLU A 157 -5.01 -17.94 11.11
C GLU A 157 -4.50 -17.26 9.85
N TRP A 158 -3.54 -17.90 9.21
CA TRP A 158 -2.90 -17.41 8.00
C TRP A 158 -3.35 -18.21 6.80
N ILE A 159 -3.90 -17.54 5.80
CA ILE A 159 -4.29 -18.14 4.52
C ILE A 159 -3.31 -17.66 3.45
N ASP A 160 -2.46 -18.58 3.00
CA ASP A 160 -1.43 -18.32 2.01
C ASP A 160 -1.95 -18.61 0.61
N THR A 161 -2.36 -17.55 -0.06
CA THR A 161 -2.95 -17.66 -1.40
C THR A 161 -1.94 -17.97 -2.50
N GLU A 162 -0.64 -17.82 -2.23
CA GLU A 162 0.43 -18.15 -3.19
C GLU A 162 0.77 -19.64 -3.12
N ARG A 163 0.90 -20.18 -1.91
CA ARG A 163 1.24 -21.59 -1.68
C ARG A 163 0.05 -22.53 -1.83
N ASP A 164 -1.07 -22.20 -1.19
CA ASP A 164 -2.22 -23.10 -1.07
C ASP A 164 -3.28 -22.84 -2.15
N GLY A 165 -3.08 -21.78 -2.95
CA GLY A 165 -3.95 -21.38 -4.03
C GLY A 165 -5.34 -20.91 -3.56
N VAL A 166 -6.27 -20.80 -4.52
CA VAL A 166 -7.61 -20.25 -4.31
C VAL A 166 -8.47 -21.11 -3.38
N HIS A 167 -8.20 -22.41 -3.30
CA HIS A 167 -8.99 -23.35 -2.52
C HIS A 167 -8.93 -23.09 -1.02
N ALA A 168 -7.84 -22.50 -0.52
CA ALA A 168 -7.67 -22.16 0.89
C ALA A 168 -8.70 -21.11 1.38
N LEU A 169 -9.25 -20.30 0.48
CA LEU A 169 -10.30 -19.32 0.80
C LEU A 169 -11.72 -19.92 0.77
N GLY A 170 -11.91 -21.13 0.26
CA GLY A 170 -13.24 -21.67 -0.08
C GLY A 170 -14.23 -21.71 1.09
N ASN A 171 -13.76 -22.10 2.28
CA ASN A 171 -14.60 -22.19 3.49
C ASN A 171 -14.66 -20.88 4.30
N LEU A 172 -13.85 -19.88 3.95
CA LEU A 172 -13.75 -18.65 4.73
C LEU A 172 -15.07 -17.85 4.78
N PRO A 173 -15.81 -17.64 3.66
CA PRO A 173 -17.08 -16.92 3.70
C PRO A 173 -18.10 -17.57 4.64
N GLN A 174 -18.18 -18.91 4.66
CA GLN A 174 -19.08 -19.63 5.54
C GLN A 174 -18.70 -19.44 7.01
N ARG A 175 -17.41 -19.51 7.34
CA ARG A 175 -16.91 -19.30 8.70
C ARG A 175 -17.13 -17.88 9.21
N ILE A 176 -17.02 -16.89 8.34
CA ILE A 176 -17.34 -15.49 8.64
C ILE A 176 -18.83 -15.38 9.01
N ARG A 177 -19.74 -15.93 8.19
CA ARG A 177 -21.19 -15.92 8.48
C ARG A 177 -21.56 -16.68 9.75
N GLN A 178 -20.80 -17.71 10.09
CA GLN A 178 -20.97 -18.47 11.34
C GLN A 178 -20.40 -17.75 12.58
N GLY A 179 -19.82 -16.54 12.42
CA GLY A 179 -19.25 -15.80 13.54
C GLY A 179 -18.01 -16.47 14.14
N ARG A 180 -17.24 -17.24 13.37
CA ARG A 180 -15.98 -17.86 13.82
C ARG A 180 -14.75 -16.98 13.57
N VAL A 181 -14.93 -15.87 12.85
CA VAL A 181 -13.88 -14.92 12.48
C VAL A 181 -14.23 -13.57 13.10
N CYS A 182 -13.36 -13.03 13.95
CA CYS A 182 -13.60 -11.76 14.63
C CYS A 182 -13.16 -10.56 13.80
N ALA A 183 -12.19 -10.74 12.91
CA ALA A 183 -11.63 -9.69 12.05
C ALA A 183 -10.87 -10.31 10.88
N LEU A 184 -10.73 -9.53 9.81
CA LEU A 184 -10.00 -9.90 8.59
C LEU A 184 -8.89 -8.89 8.29
N ILE A 185 -7.69 -9.37 8.00
CA ILE A 185 -6.59 -8.57 7.45
C ILE A 185 -6.25 -9.08 6.05
N ILE A 186 -6.10 -8.16 5.10
CA ILE A 186 -5.70 -8.48 3.73
C ILE A 186 -4.32 -7.89 3.46
N LEU A 187 -3.42 -8.75 2.98
CA LEU A 187 -2.10 -8.35 2.52
C LEU A 187 -2.12 -8.01 1.02
N ASP A 188 -1.25 -7.09 0.65
CA ASP A 188 -1.00 -6.63 -0.70
C ASP A 188 -0.38 -7.75 -1.56
N ARG A 189 -0.63 -7.72 -2.88
CA ARG A 189 -0.38 -8.81 -3.86
C ARG A 189 -1.21 -10.09 -3.69
N ALA A 190 -1.94 -10.30 -2.59
CA ALA A 190 -2.90 -11.40 -2.46
C ALA A 190 -4.14 -11.22 -3.36
N VAL A 191 -4.46 -9.96 -3.67
CA VAL A 191 -5.70 -9.56 -4.32
C VAL A 191 -5.52 -9.55 -5.84
N LYS A 192 -5.45 -10.72 -6.46
CA LYS A 192 -6.13 -10.85 -7.76
C LYS A 192 -7.63 -10.85 -7.45
N HIS A 193 -8.27 -9.70 -7.66
CA HIS A 193 -9.60 -9.29 -7.18
C HIS A 193 -10.74 -10.32 -7.18
N LYS A 194 -10.65 -11.39 -7.98
CA LYS A 194 -11.73 -12.37 -8.15
C LYS A 194 -11.91 -13.37 -6.99
N HIS A 195 -10.89 -13.59 -6.17
CA HIS A 195 -10.91 -14.70 -5.20
C HIS A 195 -11.13 -14.31 -3.74
N SER A 196 -10.79 -13.07 -3.37
CA SER A 196 -11.05 -12.52 -2.03
C SER A 196 -12.42 -11.85 -1.91
N GLU A 197 -13.08 -11.56 -3.04
CA GLU A 197 -14.38 -10.88 -3.08
C GLU A 197 -15.47 -11.62 -2.28
N PRO A 198 -15.63 -12.96 -2.36
CA PRO A 198 -16.63 -13.66 -1.56
C PRO A 198 -16.40 -13.54 -0.04
N ALA A 199 -15.14 -13.50 0.39
CA ALA A 199 -14.79 -13.34 1.80
C ALA A 199 -15.05 -11.90 2.27
N LEU A 200 -14.71 -10.91 1.45
CA LEU A 200 -15.01 -9.50 1.72
C LEU A 200 -16.51 -9.21 1.74
N ALA A 201 -17.28 -9.80 0.83
CA ALA A 201 -18.74 -9.70 0.83
C ALA A 201 -19.33 -10.31 2.11
N ALA A 202 -18.91 -11.53 2.47
CA ALA A 202 -19.36 -12.17 3.71
C ALA A 202 -18.97 -11.37 4.96
N ALA A 203 -17.77 -10.77 4.99
CA ALA A 203 -17.35 -9.91 6.09
C ALA A 203 -18.22 -8.66 6.19
N ARG A 204 -18.57 -8.03 5.06
CA ARG A 204 -19.50 -6.90 5.04
C ARG A 204 -20.87 -7.28 5.58
N ASP A 205 -21.44 -8.39 5.10
CA ASP A 205 -22.78 -8.85 5.49
C ASP A 205 -22.84 -9.23 6.99
N ALA A 206 -21.82 -9.94 7.47
CA ALA A 206 -21.71 -10.35 8.87
C ALA A 206 -21.21 -9.23 9.79
N HIS A 207 -20.98 -8.03 9.25
CA HIS A 207 -20.34 -6.93 9.96
C HIS A 207 -19.08 -7.40 10.68
N VAL A 208 -18.12 -8.00 9.97
CA VAL A 208 -16.79 -8.34 10.49
C VAL A 208 -15.83 -7.22 10.04
N PRO A 209 -15.06 -6.62 10.96
CA PRO A 209 -14.16 -5.52 10.62
C PRO A 209 -13.01 -6.04 9.76
N THR A 210 -12.61 -5.22 8.78
CA THR A 210 -11.61 -5.59 7.77
C THR A 210 -10.57 -4.49 7.61
N ALA A 211 -9.28 -4.84 7.58
CA ALA A 211 -8.19 -3.90 7.38
C ALA A 211 -7.18 -4.38 6.33
N PHE A 212 -6.38 -3.46 5.80
CA PHE A 212 -5.34 -3.75 4.81
C PHE A 212 -3.96 -3.47 5.41
N ALA A 213 -3.02 -4.42 5.27
CA ALA A 213 -1.71 -4.34 5.91
C ALA A 213 -0.53 -4.30 4.91
N GLY A 214 -0.77 -3.94 3.64
CA GLY A 214 0.32 -3.84 2.67
C GLY A 214 1.09 -5.15 2.56
N GLN A 215 2.42 -5.08 2.58
CA GLN A 215 3.31 -6.25 2.49
C GLN A 215 3.35 -7.15 3.75
N GLY A 216 2.55 -6.87 4.79
CA GLY A 216 2.43 -7.76 5.96
C GLY A 216 3.57 -7.69 6.98
N GLY A 217 4.45 -6.69 6.90
CA GLY A 217 5.46 -6.46 7.94
C GLY A 217 4.85 -6.02 9.28
N ARG A 218 5.57 -6.21 10.38
CA ARG A 218 5.11 -5.97 11.76
C ARG A 218 4.40 -4.62 11.97
N ALA A 219 5.04 -3.52 11.58
CA ALA A 219 4.46 -2.19 11.73
C ALA A 219 3.16 -1.99 10.92
N SER A 220 3.01 -2.70 9.79
CA SER A 220 1.78 -2.64 9.00
C SER A 220 0.67 -3.49 9.61
N LEU A 221 1.01 -4.64 10.21
CA LEU A 221 0.06 -5.45 10.97
C LEU A 221 -0.39 -4.75 12.25
N GLU A 222 0.52 -4.10 12.98
CA GLU A 222 0.18 -3.29 14.15
C GLU A 222 -0.81 -2.17 13.80
N ARG A 223 -0.57 -1.44 12.70
CA ARG A 223 -1.52 -0.42 12.21
C ARG A 223 -2.88 -1.01 11.84
N ALA A 224 -2.90 -2.17 11.17
CA ALA A 224 -4.14 -2.84 10.81
C ALA A 224 -4.92 -3.30 12.07
N LEU A 225 -4.23 -3.84 13.08
CA LEU A 225 -4.85 -4.23 14.35
C LEU A 225 -5.42 -3.03 15.10
N THR A 226 -4.71 -1.90 15.13
CA THR A 226 -5.22 -0.66 15.72
C THR A 226 -6.46 -0.15 15.00
N GLN A 227 -6.48 -0.23 13.67
CA GLN A 227 -7.67 0.12 12.89
C GLN A 227 -8.86 -0.80 13.21
N LEU A 228 -8.63 -2.12 13.28
CA LEU A 228 -9.66 -3.10 13.61
C LEU A 228 -10.24 -2.89 15.01
N GLU A 229 -9.40 -2.60 16.00
CA GLU A 229 -9.83 -2.24 17.36
C GLU A 229 -10.71 -0.99 17.35
N GLY A 230 -10.35 0.03 16.57
CA GLY A 230 -11.19 1.23 16.36
C GLY A 230 -12.58 0.87 15.81
N MET A 231 -12.64 0.02 14.79
CA MET A 231 -13.92 -0.42 14.19
C MET A 231 -14.76 -1.29 15.15
N LEU A 232 -14.13 -2.04 16.04
CA LEU A 232 -14.82 -2.77 17.12
C LEU A 232 -15.27 -1.85 18.25
N ASN A 233 -14.70 -0.65 18.37
CA ASN A 233 -15.14 0.36 19.32
C ASN A 233 -16.41 1.09 18.89
N GLU A 234 -16.64 1.20 17.59
CA GLU A 234 -17.81 1.86 17.01
C GLU A 234 -19.08 0.98 16.99
N ARG A 235 -19.01 -0.24 17.54
CA ARG A 235 -20.10 -1.22 17.60
C ARG A 235 -20.52 -1.50 19.03
#